data_AF-W8FSJ4-F1
#
_entry.id   AF-W8FSJ4-F1
#
_cell.length_a   1.000
_cell.length_b   1.000
_cell.length_c   1.000
_cell.angle_alpha   90.00
_cell.angle_beta   90.00
_cell.angle_gamma   90.00
#
_symmetry.space_group_name_H-M   'P 1'
#
loop_
_entity.id
_entity.type
_entity.pdbx_description
1 polymer ?
#
loop_
_entity_poly.entity_id
_entity_poly.type
_entity_poly.pdbx_seq_one_letter_code
_entity_poly.pdbx_strand_id
1 'polypeptide(L)'
;TSIHIQELSCVARDTKLGAEEITADIPNVGEAALSKLDESGIVYIGAEVTAGDILVGKVTPKGETQLTPEEKLLRAIFGEKAADVKDSSLRVPSGTKGTVIDVQVFTRDGLEKDDRALAIEKAQLDSYRKDLKEEYKIFEEAARERVIRLLKGQESNGGGSTKRGDKLSEDLLSGLELVDLLEIQPTDEAIAERLTQIQVFLKEKSSEIDEKFAEKKRKLATGDELTTGVLKVVKVYLAVKRRIQPGDKMAGRHGNKGVVSNILPVEDMPHDANGVPVDIVLNPLGVPSRMNVGQILETHLGMAARGLGDKIEKMLKEQRTVLELREFLDKIYNKVGGEQEDLDSLTDDEILALSGNLRAGVPLATPVFDGAEESQIKDLLELADISRTGQT
;
A
#
# COMPACT_ATOMS: atom_id res chain seq x y z
N THR A 1 -8.21 7.91 10.43
CA THR A 1 -7.18 8.65 9.67
C THR A 1 -7.23 8.22 8.22
N SER A 2 -7.33 9.14 7.28
CA SER A 2 -7.25 8.84 5.84
C SER A 2 -5.87 9.22 5.29
N ILE A 3 -5.44 8.50 4.25
CA ILE A 3 -4.23 8.83 3.49
C ILE A 3 -4.70 9.43 2.17
N HIS A 4 -4.28 10.67 1.91
CA HIS A 4 -4.52 11.35 0.64
C HIS A 4 -3.20 11.49 -0.09
N ILE A 5 -3.13 10.99 -1.32
CA ILE A 5 -1.98 11.19 -2.19
C ILE A 5 -2.34 12.32 -3.15
N GLN A 6 -1.56 13.39 -3.13
CA GLN A 6 -1.71 14.52 -4.04
C GLN A 6 -0.56 14.51 -5.04
N GLU A 7 -0.88 14.63 -6.32
CA GLU A 7 0.10 14.86 -7.38
C GLU A 7 0.24 16.37 -7.60
N LEU A 8 1.45 16.89 -7.39
CA LEU A 8 1.80 18.27 -7.68
C LEU A 8 2.81 18.26 -8.82
N SER A 9 2.59 19.09 -9.85
CA SER A 9 3.47 19.12 -11.02
C SER A 9 4.09 20.50 -11.24
N CYS A 10 5.38 20.49 -11.54
CA CYS A 10 6.15 21.65 -11.98
C CYS A 10 6.51 21.45 -13.44
N VAL A 11 6.28 22.48 -14.26
CA VAL A 11 6.56 22.44 -15.70
C VAL A 11 7.55 23.56 -16.02
N ALA A 12 8.69 23.17 -16.60
CA ALA A 12 9.68 24.08 -17.16
C ALA A 12 9.43 24.23 -18.66
N ARG A 13 9.28 25.47 -19.11
CA ARG A 13 8.92 25.81 -20.49
C ARG A 13 10.00 26.63 -21.16
N ASP A 14 10.09 26.51 -22.47
CA ASP A 14 10.82 27.45 -23.29
C ASP A 14 9.97 28.70 -23.52
N THR A 15 10.49 29.87 -23.14
CA THR A 15 9.80 31.14 -23.28
C THR A 15 10.53 32.05 -24.25
N LYS A 16 9.86 33.10 -24.72
CA LYS A 16 10.49 34.08 -25.64
C LYS A 16 11.72 34.79 -25.05
N LEU A 17 11.82 34.84 -23.72
CA LEU A 17 12.92 35.50 -23.00
C LEU A 17 14.05 34.52 -22.64
N GLY A 18 13.86 33.22 -22.89
CA GLY A 18 14.80 32.15 -22.54
C GLY A 18 14.08 30.94 -21.95
N ALA A 19 14.83 29.85 -21.80
CA ALA A 19 14.34 28.63 -21.17
C ALA A 19 14.12 28.84 -19.66
N GLU A 20 13.02 28.33 -19.11
CA GLU A 20 12.88 28.15 -17.67
C GLU A 20 13.74 26.98 -17.22
N GLU A 21 14.43 27.15 -16.10
CA GLU A 21 15.35 26.15 -15.55
C GLU A 21 14.84 25.64 -14.20
N ILE A 22 15.06 24.34 -13.96
CA ILE A 22 14.85 23.72 -12.66
C ILE A 22 16.22 23.68 -11.99
N THR A 23 16.37 24.43 -10.90
CA THR A 23 17.64 24.61 -10.20
C THR A 23 17.39 24.93 -8.73
N ALA A 24 18.38 24.60 -7.88
CA ALA A 24 18.42 24.99 -6.48
C ALA A 24 18.81 26.46 -6.27
N ASP A 25 19.37 27.13 -7.29
CA ASP A 25 19.76 28.54 -7.21
C ASP A 25 18.54 29.46 -7.42
N ILE A 26 17.81 29.72 -6.33
CA ILE A 26 16.56 30.49 -6.34
C ILE A 26 16.81 31.87 -5.72
N PRO A 27 16.50 32.98 -6.43
CA PRO A 27 16.74 34.33 -5.90
C PRO A 27 15.85 34.63 -4.69
N ASN A 28 16.41 35.35 -3.71
CA ASN A 28 15.70 35.84 -2.51
C ASN A 28 15.15 34.73 -1.58
N VAL A 29 15.69 33.51 -1.66
CA VAL A 29 15.33 32.39 -0.79
C VAL A 29 16.49 32.08 0.15
N GLY A 30 16.21 31.99 1.46
CA GLY A 30 17.24 31.65 2.46
C GLY A 30 17.61 30.17 2.45
N GLU A 31 18.83 29.84 2.90
CA GLU A 31 19.38 28.48 2.93
C GLU A 31 18.47 27.46 3.64
N ALA A 32 17.75 27.88 4.67
CA ALA A 32 16.83 27.01 5.40
C ALA A 32 15.73 26.41 4.49
N ALA A 33 15.24 27.16 3.51
CA ALA A 33 14.23 26.69 2.56
C ALA A 33 14.84 25.81 1.46
N LEU A 34 16.13 25.97 1.17
CA LEU A 34 16.87 25.15 0.21
C LEU A 34 17.34 23.81 0.80
N SER A 35 17.42 23.70 2.13
CA SER A 35 17.90 22.48 2.83
C SER A 35 17.18 21.18 2.47
N LYS A 36 15.93 21.27 1.97
CA LYS A 36 15.10 20.12 1.59
C LYS A 36 15.21 19.75 0.11
N LEU A 37 15.88 20.58 -0.69
CA LEU A 37 16.11 20.37 -2.12
C LEU A 37 17.47 19.71 -2.33
N ASP A 38 17.56 18.89 -3.37
CA ASP A 38 18.82 18.38 -3.87
C ASP A 38 19.55 19.40 -4.74
N GLU A 39 20.74 19.02 -5.23
CA GLU A 39 21.58 19.86 -6.09
C GLU A 39 20.87 20.27 -7.40
N SER A 40 19.91 19.47 -7.87
CA SER A 40 19.07 19.77 -9.04
C SER A 40 17.86 20.66 -8.70
N GLY A 41 17.65 21.03 -7.43
CA GLY A 41 16.52 21.84 -7.00
C GLY A 41 15.22 21.06 -6.78
N ILE A 42 15.28 19.75 -6.57
CA ILE A 42 14.12 18.87 -6.39
C ILE A 42 14.10 18.31 -4.97
N VAL A 43 12.92 18.24 -4.36
CA VAL A 43 12.77 17.73 -2.98
C VAL A 43 13.16 16.25 -2.85
N TYR A 44 13.78 15.90 -1.71
CA TYR A 44 14.10 14.51 -1.38
C TYR A 44 12.84 13.67 -1.09
N ILE A 45 12.87 12.41 -1.54
CA ILE A 45 11.86 11.41 -1.17
C ILE A 45 12.01 11.11 0.33
N GLY A 46 10.90 11.13 1.06
CA GLY A 46 10.85 10.97 2.51
C GLY A 46 10.88 12.29 3.30
N ALA A 47 11.08 13.44 2.64
CA ALA A 47 11.07 14.72 3.32
C ALA A 47 9.66 15.06 3.86
N GLU A 48 9.59 15.50 5.11
CA GLU A 48 8.37 16.10 5.67
C GLU A 48 8.29 17.57 5.29
N VAL A 49 7.20 17.94 4.65
CA VAL A 49 6.99 19.28 4.11
C VAL A 49 5.72 19.91 4.66
N THR A 50 5.79 21.22 4.88
CA THR A 50 4.70 22.06 5.34
C THR A 50 4.32 23.09 4.29
N ALA A 51 3.15 23.71 4.46
CA ALA A 51 2.68 24.79 3.60
C ALA A 51 3.77 25.86 3.38
N GLY A 52 4.02 26.20 2.11
CA GLY A 52 5.02 27.20 1.71
C GLY A 52 6.42 26.65 1.41
N ASP A 53 6.73 25.42 1.82
CA ASP A 53 8.00 24.76 1.48
C ASP A 53 8.11 24.57 -0.04
N ILE A 54 9.33 24.68 -0.56
CA ILE A 54 9.63 24.50 -1.98
C ILE A 54 9.76 23.00 -2.26
N LEU A 55 9.02 22.51 -3.26
CA LEU A 55 9.09 21.13 -3.74
C LEU A 55 9.99 21.00 -4.96
N VAL A 56 9.92 21.98 -5.86
CA VAL A 56 10.74 22.05 -7.07
C VAL A 56 11.12 23.49 -7.29
N GLY A 57 12.41 23.78 -7.21
CA GLY A 57 13.00 25.07 -7.56
C GLY A 57 12.87 25.33 -9.05
N LYS A 58 12.24 26.45 -9.42
CA LYS A 58 12.10 26.86 -10.81
C LYS A 58 12.39 28.34 -10.94
N VAL A 59 13.22 28.68 -11.91
CA VAL A 59 13.55 30.05 -12.26
C VAL A 59 13.10 30.37 -13.67
N THR A 60 12.49 31.55 -13.83
CA THR A 60 12.06 32.06 -15.13
C THR A 60 12.91 33.29 -15.47
N PRO A 61 13.55 33.34 -16.66
CA PRO A 61 14.28 34.53 -17.09
C PRO A 61 13.32 35.72 -17.17
N LYS A 62 13.75 36.85 -16.60
CA LYS A 62 12.98 38.09 -16.54
C LYS A 62 13.63 39.09 -17.50
N GLY A 63 12.82 39.77 -18.29
CA GLY A 63 13.31 40.89 -19.10
C GLY A 63 13.75 42.07 -18.23
N GLU A 64 14.62 42.93 -18.75
CA GLU A 64 15.03 44.15 -18.07
C GLU A 64 13.81 45.02 -17.72
N THR A 65 13.52 45.12 -16.43
CA THR A 65 12.51 46.04 -15.91
C THR A 65 13.13 47.39 -15.63
N GLN A 66 12.52 48.47 -16.13
CA GLN A 66 12.92 49.83 -15.77
C GLN A 66 12.59 50.07 -14.29
N LEU A 67 13.61 50.02 -13.44
CA LEU A 67 13.49 50.31 -12.01
C LEU A 67 13.15 51.78 -11.78
N THR A 68 12.31 52.06 -10.78
CA THR A 68 12.03 53.44 -10.36
C THR A 68 13.29 54.11 -9.77
N PRO A 69 13.38 55.45 -9.74
CA PRO A 69 14.51 56.14 -9.11
C PRO A 69 14.78 55.68 -7.66
N GLU A 70 13.73 55.36 -6.91
CA GLU A 70 13.80 54.85 -5.53
C GLU A 70 14.41 53.44 -5.47
N GLU A 71 14.00 52.54 -6.36
CA GLU A 71 14.57 51.19 -6.47
C GLU A 71 16.02 51.22 -6.95
N LYS A 72 16.36 52.14 -7.88
CA LYS A 72 17.74 52.37 -8.31
C LYS A 72 18.61 52.87 -7.16
N LEU A 73 18.09 53.77 -6.32
CA LEU A 73 18.79 54.27 -5.14
C LEU A 73 19.01 53.16 -4.12
N LEU A 74 17.97 52.38 -3.79
CA LEU A 74 18.08 51.24 -2.89
C LEU A 74 19.12 50.23 -3.37
N ARG A 75 19.10 49.91 -4.66
CA ARG A 75 20.06 49.00 -5.28
C ARG A 75 21.49 49.53 -5.21
N ALA A 76 21.68 50.84 -5.39
CA ALA A 76 22.99 51.49 -5.25
C ALA A 76 23.49 51.51 -3.80
N ILE A 77 22.59 51.62 -2.82
CA ILE A 77 22.92 51.61 -1.38
C ILE A 77 23.29 50.20 -0.90
N PHE A 78 22.49 49.19 -1.25
CA PHE A 78 22.69 47.81 -0.77
C PHE A 78 23.61 46.97 -1.65
N GLY A 79 23.98 47.46 -2.83
CA GLY A 79 24.84 46.74 -3.76
C GLY A 79 24.23 45.44 -4.31
N GLU A 80 22.92 45.25 -4.15
CA GLU A 80 22.22 44.06 -4.63
C GLU A 80 22.26 44.01 -6.15
N LYS A 81 22.84 42.94 -6.69
CA LYS A 81 22.71 42.65 -8.13
C LYS A 81 21.25 42.30 -8.38
N ALA A 82 20.61 42.89 -9.38
CA ALA A 82 19.31 42.42 -9.81
C ALA A 82 19.50 41.00 -10.29
N ALA A 83 18.70 40.09 -9.74
CA ALA A 83 18.55 38.79 -10.34
C ALA A 83 17.82 38.98 -11.68
N ASP A 84 18.47 38.55 -12.76
CA ASP A 84 17.87 38.50 -14.10
C ASP A 84 16.82 37.39 -14.22
N VAL A 85 16.58 36.67 -13.11
CA VAL A 85 15.66 35.55 -12.99
C VAL A 85 14.63 35.81 -11.88
N LYS A 86 13.43 35.27 -12.06
CA LYS A 86 12.33 35.32 -11.09
C LYS A 86 12.04 33.91 -10.55
N ASP A 87 11.79 33.82 -9.24
CA ASP A 87 11.27 32.60 -8.60
C ASP A 87 9.86 32.27 -9.14
N SER A 88 9.74 31.10 -9.77
CA SER A 88 8.49 30.49 -10.25
C SER A 88 8.34 29.05 -9.75
N SER A 89 8.98 28.75 -8.61
CA SER A 89 9.07 27.43 -8.00
C SER A 89 7.71 26.85 -7.58
N LEU A 90 7.63 25.52 -7.58
CA LEU A 90 6.49 24.79 -7.05
C LEU A 90 6.59 24.72 -5.53
N ARG A 91 5.54 25.16 -4.83
CA ARG A 91 5.46 25.16 -3.36
C ARG A 91 4.30 24.31 -2.88
N VAL A 92 4.40 23.80 -1.65
CA VAL A 92 3.33 23.06 -1.00
C VAL A 92 2.11 23.96 -0.81
N PRO A 93 0.89 23.51 -1.21
CA PRO A 93 -0.34 24.26 -1.00
C PRO A 93 -0.57 24.64 0.47
N SER A 94 -1.19 25.80 0.69
CA SER A 94 -1.54 26.28 2.03
C SER A 94 -2.39 25.26 2.81
N GLY A 95 -2.12 25.11 4.10
CA GLY A 95 -2.87 24.19 4.98
C GLY A 95 -2.59 22.71 4.76
N THR A 96 -1.60 22.35 3.92
CA THR A 96 -1.20 20.97 3.68
C THR A 96 0.10 20.67 4.40
N LYS A 97 0.14 19.54 5.13
CA LYS A 97 1.35 18.95 5.70
C LYS A 97 1.39 17.50 5.28
N GLY A 98 2.54 17.05 4.76
CA GLY A 98 2.67 15.69 4.27
C GLY A 98 4.12 15.27 4.12
N THR A 99 4.28 14.03 3.69
CA THR A 99 5.59 13.45 3.38
C THR A 99 5.66 13.21 1.88
N VAL A 100 6.76 13.62 1.26
CA VAL A 100 7.02 13.32 -0.15
C VAL A 100 7.25 11.82 -0.28
N ILE A 101 6.43 11.13 -1.06
CA ILE A 101 6.53 9.67 -1.24
C ILE A 101 7.24 9.26 -2.52
N ASP A 102 7.11 10.07 -3.57
CA ASP A 102 7.67 9.76 -4.87
C ASP A 102 7.90 11.04 -5.67
N VAL A 103 8.88 11.01 -6.56
CA VAL A 103 9.25 12.10 -7.45
C VAL A 103 9.57 11.51 -8.82
N GLN A 104 8.89 12.01 -9.84
CA GLN A 104 9.10 11.60 -11.24
C GLN A 104 9.56 12.80 -12.05
N VAL A 105 10.62 12.62 -12.82
CA VAL A 105 11.19 13.64 -13.69
C VAL A 105 11.04 13.16 -15.13
N PHE A 106 10.33 13.93 -15.94
CA PHE A 106 10.16 13.69 -17.37
C PHE A 106 10.97 14.74 -18.12
N THR A 107 11.84 14.28 -19.01
CA THR A 107 12.75 15.15 -19.78
C THR A 107 12.45 14.97 -21.26
N ARG A 108 12.28 16.08 -22.00
CA ARG A 108 12.06 16.02 -23.44
C ARG A 108 13.25 15.35 -24.13
N ASP A 109 12.96 14.55 -25.15
CA ASP A 109 13.97 13.94 -26.01
C ASP A 109 14.91 14.97 -26.65
N GLY A 110 16.22 14.70 -26.58
CA GLY A 110 17.28 15.59 -27.09
C GLY A 110 17.83 16.62 -26.09
N LEU A 111 17.27 16.74 -24.88
CA LEU A 111 17.88 17.51 -23.78
C LEU A 111 18.78 16.62 -22.92
N GLU A 112 19.85 17.19 -22.37
CA GLU A 112 20.66 16.52 -21.36
C GLU A 112 19.85 16.30 -20.08
N LYS A 113 19.98 15.11 -19.51
CA LYS A 113 19.29 14.70 -18.28
C LYS A 113 20.08 15.21 -17.07
N ASP A 114 19.37 15.73 -16.08
CA ASP A 114 20.00 16.16 -14.82
C ASP A 114 20.53 14.97 -14.03
N ASP A 115 21.46 15.22 -13.11
CA ASP A 115 21.98 14.21 -12.18
C ASP A 115 20.87 13.48 -11.43
N ARG A 116 19.82 14.21 -11.02
CA ARG A 116 18.65 13.62 -10.36
C ARG A 116 17.87 12.68 -11.28
N ALA A 117 17.68 13.04 -12.55
CA ALA A 117 16.98 12.18 -13.52
C ALA A 117 17.79 10.90 -13.80
N LEU A 118 19.11 11.04 -13.97
CA LEU A 118 20.02 9.90 -14.14
C LEU A 118 20.03 8.97 -12.91
N ALA A 119 20.02 9.54 -11.70
CA ALA A 119 19.94 8.77 -10.46
C ALA A 119 18.63 7.98 -10.35
N ILE A 120 17.49 8.60 -10.70
CA ILE A 120 16.18 7.94 -10.69
C ILE A 120 16.13 6.82 -11.72
N GLU A 121 16.59 7.05 -12.95
CA GLU A 121 16.63 6.02 -14.00
C GLU A 121 17.50 4.83 -13.61
N LYS A 122 18.67 5.10 -13.03
CA LYS A 122 19.55 4.05 -12.53
C LYS A 122 18.87 3.26 -11.40
N ALA A 123 18.26 3.93 -10.43
CA ALA A 123 17.56 3.28 -9.35
C ALA A 123 16.40 2.40 -9.85
N GLN A 124 15.63 2.87 -10.84
CA GLN A 124 14.56 2.10 -11.47
C GLN A 124 15.08 0.89 -12.26
N LEU A 125 16.22 1.02 -12.95
CA LEU A 125 16.86 -0.09 -13.65
C LEU A 125 17.40 -1.13 -12.68
N ASP A 126 18.03 -0.70 -11.59
CA ASP A 126 18.58 -1.58 -10.56
C ASP A 126 17.47 -2.33 -9.82
N SER A 127 16.36 -1.65 -9.48
CA SER A 127 15.19 -2.32 -8.87
C SER A 127 14.56 -3.32 -9.84
N TYR A 128 14.34 -2.93 -11.10
CA TYR A 128 13.76 -3.82 -12.10
C TYR A 128 14.64 -5.04 -12.38
N ARG A 129 15.96 -4.85 -12.42
CA ARG A 129 16.93 -5.95 -12.55
C ARG A 129 16.84 -6.90 -11.36
N LYS A 130 16.69 -6.37 -10.15
CA LYS A 130 16.53 -7.18 -8.94
C LYS A 130 15.25 -8.02 -9.01
N ASP A 131 14.13 -7.40 -9.38
CA ASP A 131 12.83 -8.08 -9.50
C ASP A 131 12.89 -9.21 -10.54
N LEU A 132 13.47 -8.96 -11.71
CA LEU A 132 13.66 -9.98 -12.75
C LEU A 132 14.57 -11.13 -12.30
N LYS A 133 15.60 -10.83 -11.50
CA LYS A 133 16.50 -11.85 -10.95
C LYS A 133 15.79 -12.69 -9.88
N GLU A 134 14.96 -12.08 -9.06
CA GLU A 134 14.13 -12.79 -8.07
C GLU A 134 13.08 -13.67 -8.77
N GLU A 135 12.43 -13.15 -9.81
CA GLU A 135 11.51 -13.91 -10.66
C GLU A 135 12.21 -15.15 -11.25
N TYR A 136 13.39 -14.97 -11.87
CA TYR A 136 14.17 -16.08 -12.40
C TYR A 136 14.54 -17.10 -11.32
N LYS A 137 14.95 -16.64 -10.14
CA LYS A 137 15.33 -17.51 -9.02
C LYS A 137 14.16 -18.38 -8.54
N ILE A 138 12.94 -17.83 -8.48
CA ILE A 138 11.74 -18.61 -8.12
C ILE A 138 11.50 -19.71 -9.17
N PHE A 139 11.64 -19.40 -10.46
CA PHE A 139 11.55 -20.41 -11.51
C PHE A 139 12.64 -21.47 -11.41
N GLU A 140 13.87 -21.06 -11.08
CA GLU A 140 15.01 -21.93 -10.87
C GLU A 140 14.77 -22.92 -9.71
N GLU A 141 14.29 -22.42 -8.57
CA GLU A 141 13.94 -23.22 -7.39
C GLU A 141 12.79 -24.20 -7.70
N ALA A 142 11.72 -23.74 -8.35
CA ALA A 142 10.60 -24.59 -8.74
C ALA A 142 11.01 -25.68 -9.77
N ALA A 143 11.87 -25.32 -10.73
CA ALA A 143 12.42 -26.27 -11.70
C ALA A 143 13.30 -27.30 -11.00
N ARG A 144 14.15 -26.86 -10.07
CA ARG A 144 15.01 -27.74 -9.25
C ARG A 144 14.18 -28.76 -8.47
N GLU A 145 13.14 -28.32 -7.75
CA GLU A 145 12.25 -29.24 -7.01
C GLU A 145 11.59 -30.27 -7.93
N ARG A 146 11.16 -29.83 -9.12
CA ARG A 146 10.54 -30.71 -10.12
C ARG A 146 11.54 -31.72 -10.68
N VAL A 147 12.77 -31.29 -10.98
CA VAL A 147 13.86 -32.17 -11.45
C VAL A 147 14.24 -33.19 -10.38
N ILE A 148 14.42 -32.77 -9.13
CA ILE A 148 14.72 -33.68 -8.01
C ILE A 148 13.61 -34.74 -7.86
N ARG A 149 12.34 -34.34 -7.92
CA ARG A 149 11.20 -35.27 -7.84
C ARG A 149 11.18 -36.29 -8.99
N LEU A 150 11.57 -35.88 -10.20
CA LEU A 150 11.63 -36.75 -11.36
C LEU A 150 12.82 -37.72 -11.31
N LEU A 151 13.96 -37.27 -10.79
CA LEU A 151 15.19 -38.06 -10.69
C LEU A 151 15.25 -38.98 -9.47
N LYS A 152 14.46 -38.71 -8.42
CA LYS A 152 14.43 -39.52 -7.19
C LYS A 152 14.11 -40.99 -7.49
N GLY A 153 15.05 -41.88 -7.14
CA GLY A 153 14.90 -43.32 -7.29
C GLY A 153 15.19 -43.88 -8.69
N GLN A 154 15.64 -43.04 -9.63
CA GLN A 154 16.04 -43.45 -10.98
C GLN A 154 17.53 -43.83 -11.05
N GLU A 155 17.88 -44.64 -12.06
CA GLU A 155 19.27 -44.95 -12.41
C GLU A 155 19.75 -44.01 -13.52
N SER A 156 20.94 -43.42 -13.34
CA SER A 156 21.56 -42.53 -14.32
C SER A 156 22.40 -43.31 -15.34
N ASN A 157 22.29 -42.96 -16.62
CA ASN A 157 23.19 -43.43 -17.68
C ASN A 157 24.52 -42.63 -17.74
N GLY A 158 24.70 -41.67 -16.84
CA GLY A 158 25.81 -40.72 -16.77
C GLY A 158 25.31 -39.28 -16.98
N GLY A 159 26.18 -38.30 -16.74
CA GLY A 159 25.87 -36.87 -16.89
C GLY A 159 26.15 -36.09 -15.60
N GLY A 160 26.69 -34.87 -15.75
CA GLY A 160 27.19 -34.07 -14.63
C GLY A 160 28.24 -34.83 -13.79
N SER A 161 28.01 -34.88 -12.48
CA SER A 161 28.88 -35.53 -11.49
C SER A 161 28.59 -37.02 -11.24
N THR A 162 27.63 -37.62 -11.96
CA THR A 162 27.17 -39.01 -11.75
C THR A 162 27.78 -40.00 -12.74
N LYS A 163 28.02 -41.24 -12.29
CA LYS A 163 28.49 -42.35 -13.14
C LYS A 163 27.31 -43.19 -13.65
N ARG A 164 27.59 -43.98 -14.68
CA ARG A 164 26.62 -44.90 -15.28
C ARG A 164 26.24 -45.99 -14.27
N GLY A 165 24.96 -46.11 -13.94
CA GLY A 165 24.41 -47.07 -12.98
C GLY A 165 24.32 -46.56 -11.53
N ASP A 166 24.62 -45.28 -11.28
CA ASP A 166 24.44 -44.69 -9.94
C ASP A 166 22.94 -44.54 -9.63
N LYS A 167 22.56 -44.92 -8.41
CA LYS A 167 21.21 -44.70 -7.89
C LYS A 167 21.09 -43.29 -7.34
N LEU A 168 20.16 -42.52 -7.90
CA LEU A 168 19.95 -41.13 -7.52
C LEU A 168 19.18 -41.04 -6.19
N SER A 169 19.93 -40.96 -5.08
CA SER A 169 19.39 -40.71 -3.75
C SER A 169 19.15 -39.22 -3.49
N GLU A 170 18.18 -38.91 -2.64
CA GLU A 170 17.75 -37.54 -2.30
C GLU A 170 18.89 -36.67 -1.73
N ASP A 171 19.80 -37.26 -0.96
CA ASP A 171 20.97 -36.57 -0.40
C ASP A 171 21.99 -36.15 -1.47
N LEU A 172 22.19 -36.98 -2.49
CA LEU A 172 23.09 -36.70 -3.61
C LEU A 172 22.50 -35.59 -4.51
N LEU A 173 21.20 -35.66 -4.80
CA LEU A 173 20.51 -34.68 -5.64
C LEU A 173 20.41 -33.29 -4.98
N SER A 174 20.29 -33.25 -3.66
CA SER A 174 20.20 -31.99 -2.90
C SER A 174 21.52 -31.22 -2.85
N GLY A 175 22.66 -31.91 -2.98
CA GLY A 175 23.99 -31.31 -2.94
C GLY A 175 24.50 -30.74 -4.29
N LEU A 176 23.80 -31.00 -5.39
CA LEU A 176 24.21 -30.58 -6.73
C LEU A 176 23.59 -29.24 -7.14
N GLU A 177 24.33 -28.49 -7.96
CA GLU A 177 23.81 -27.28 -8.60
C GLU A 177 22.81 -27.63 -9.71
N LEU A 178 21.94 -26.69 -10.07
CA LEU A 178 20.93 -26.93 -11.10
C LEU A 178 21.56 -27.28 -12.46
N VAL A 179 22.71 -26.68 -12.77
CA VAL A 179 23.47 -26.97 -14.00
C VAL A 179 23.82 -28.45 -14.06
N ASP A 180 24.41 -28.98 -12.99
CA ASP A 180 24.77 -30.39 -12.89
C ASP A 180 23.54 -31.31 -12.92
N LEU A 181 22.43 -30.90 -12.29
CA LEU A 181 21.17 -31.67 -12.28
C LEU A 181 20.52 -31.78 -13.66
N LEU A 182 20.59 -30.72 -14.47
CA LEU A 182 20.04 -30.71 -15.83
C LEU A 182 20.88 -31.52 -16.83
N GLU A 183 22.15 -31.79 -16.50
CA GLU A 183 23.03 -32.62 -17.32
C GLU A 183 22.89 -34.13 -17.07
N ILE A 184 22.20 -34.54 -15.99
CA ILE A 184 21.96 -35.95 -15.67
C ILE A 184 21.06 -36.60 -16.73
N GLN A 185 21.53 -37.69 -17.33
CA GLN A 185 20.75 -38.48 -18.28
C GLN A 185 20.11 -39.68 -17.56
N PRO A 186 18.78 -39.68 -17.33
CA PRO A 186 18.09 -40.82 -16.74
C PRO A 186 17.99 -41.97 -17.74
N THR A 187 17.79 -43.18 -17.22
CA THR A 187 17.61 -44.39 -18.05
C THR A 187 16.23 -44.43 -18.71
N ASP A 188 15.22 -43.80 -18.10
CA ASP A 188 13.87 -43.69 -18.63
C ASP A 188 13.73 -42.55 -19.66
N GLU A 189 13.34 -42.92 -20.87
CA GLU A 189 13.15 -42.03 -22.02
C GLU A 189 12.05 -40.97 -21.76
N ALA A 190 10.99 -41.31 -21.02
CA ALA A 190 9.92 -40.37 -20.68
C ALA A 190 10.37 -39.29 -19.69
N ILE A 191 11.31 -39.62 -18.81
CA ILE A 191 11.90 -38.66 -17.86
C ILE A 191 12.91 -37.77 -18.57
N ALA A 192 13.72 -38.34 -19.48
CA ALA A 192 14.65 -37.59 -20.31
C ALA A 192 13.95 -36.53 -21.17
N GLU A 193 12.80 -36.86 -21.77
CA GLU A 193 11.99 -35.89 -22.52
C GLU A 193 11.51 -34.74 -21.62
N ARG A 194 11.02 -35.05 -20.40
CA ARG A 194 10.58 -34.03 -19.43
C ARG A 194 11.71 -33.13 -18.96
N LEU A 195 12.91 -33.67 -18.73
CA LEU A 195 14.09 -32.87 -18.37
C LEU A 195 14.47 -31.92 -19.51
N THR A 196 14.42 -32.41 -20.75
CA THR A 196 14.67 -31.59 -21.95
C THR A 196 13.65 -30.46 -22.07
N GLN A 197 12.36 -30.74 -21.83
CA GLN A 197 11.31 -29.70 -21.81
C GLN A 197 11.56 -28.64 -20.73
N ILE A 198 11.99 -29.04 -19.53
CA ILE A 198 12.34 -28.10 -18.44
C ILE A 198 13.55 -27.25 -18.83
N GLN A 199 14.57 -27.84 -19.48
CA GLN A 199 15.75 -27.12 -19.95
C GLN A 199 15.41 -26.09 -21.03
N VAL A 200 14.57 -26.46 -22.00
CA VAL A 200 14.06 -25.54 -23.04
C VAL A 200 13.27 -24.41 -22.39
N PHE A 201 12.36 -24.73 -21.47
CA PHE A 201 11.56 -23.73 -20.75
C PHE A 201 12.43 -22.72 -19.98
N LEU A 202 13.45 -23.18 -19.23
CA LEU A 202 14.35 -22.27 -18.50
C LEU A 202 15.16 -21.38 -19.43
N LYS A 203 15.60 -21.91 -20.58
CA LYS A 203 16.32 -21.13 -21.59
C LYS A 203 15.43 -20.06 -22.24
N GLU A 204 14.20 -20.43 -22.62
CA GLU A 204 13.20 -19.49 -23.13
C GLU A 204 12.89 -18.40 -22.09
N LYS A 205 12.72 -18.77 -20.82
CA LYS A 205 12.48 -17.82 -19.73
C LYS A 205 13.64 -16.86 -19.50
N SER A 206 14.88 -17.35 -19.56
CA SER A 206 16.06 -16.47 -19.48
C SER A 206 16.09 -15.45 -20.62
N SER A 207 15.84 -15.90 -21.86
CA SER A 207 15.78 -15.00 -23.03
C SER A 207 14.65 -13.98 -22.89
N GLU A 208 13.47 -14.40 -22.43
CA GLU A 208 12.32 -13.52 -22.20
C GLU A 208 12.65 -12.43 -21.14
N ILE A 209 13.36 -12.80 -20.07
CA ILE A 209 13.79 -11.85 -19.03
C ILE A 209 14.82 -10.85 -19.56
N ASP A 210 15.80 -11.32 -20.33
CA ASP A 210 16.81 -10.44 -20.96
C ASP A 210 16.15 -9.47 -21.96
N GLU A 211 15.19 -9.95 -22.74
CA GLU A 211 14.38 -9.13 -23.65
C GLU A 211 13.56 -8.08 -22.91
N LYS A 212 12.86 -8.46 -21.82
CA LYS A 212 12.12 -7.53 -20.95
C LYS A 212 13.04 -6.46 -20.36
N PHE A 213 14.22 -6.85 -19.89
CA PHE A 213 15.21 -5.90 -19.36
C PHE A 213 15.70 -4.93 -20.43
N ALA A 214 16.04 -5.44 -21.62
CA ALA A 214 16.48 -4.62 -22.75
C ALA A 214 15.38 -3.66 -23.21
N GLU A 215 14.13 -4.12 -23.27
CA GLU A 215 12.98 -3.29 -23.62
C GLU A 215 12.75 -2.18 -22.59
N LYS A 216 12.79 -2.51 -21.29
CA LYS A 216 12.64 -1.52 -20.22
C LYS A 216 13.79 -0.50 -20.26
N LYS A 217 15.02 -0.95 -20.45
CA LYS A 217 16.20 -0.07 -20.60
C LYS A 217 16.06 0.86 -21.79
N ARG A 218 15.57 0.36 -22.93
CA ARG A 218 15.30 1.19 -24.11
C ARG A 218 14.24 2.24 -23.81
N LYS A 219 13.13 1.85 -23.18
CA LYS A 219 12.03 2.77 -22.83
C LYS A 219 12.46 3.88 -21.88
N LEU A 220 13.33 3.59 -20.90
CA LEU A 220 13.86 4.60 -19.98
C LEU A 220 14.95 5.48 -20.61
N ALA A 221 15.71 4.93 -21.57
CA ALA A 221 16.73 5.69 -22.28
C ALA A 221 16.12 6.69 -23.27
N THR A 222 15.07 6.30 -23.98
CA THR A 222 14.30 7.19 -24.87
C THR A 222 13.67 8.32 -24.05
N GLY A 223 13.85 9.58 -24.47
CA GLY A 223 13.24 10.72 -23.81
C GLY A 223 11.71 10.71 -23.91
N ASP A 224 11.06 11.49 -23.04
CA ASP A 224 9.60 11.54 -22.99
C ASP A 224 9.03 12.48 -24.07
N GLU A 225 7.90 12.08 -24.64
CA GLU A 225 7.12 12.95 -25.55
C GLU A 225 6.34 13.99 -24.74
N LEU A 226 6.93 15.17 -24.57
CA LEU A 226 6.32 16.30 -23.88
C LEU A 226 5.63 17.27 -24.84
N THR A 227 4.59 17.97 -24.34
CA THR A 227 3.84 18.97 -25.13
C THR A 227 4.75 20.08 -25.65
N THR A 228 4.39 20.67 -26.80
CA THR A 228 5.21 21.69 -27.47
C THR A 228 5.58 22.84 -26.53
N GLY A 229 6.87 23.20 -26.50
CA GLY A 229 7.39 24.24 -25.61
C GLY A 229 7.69 23.79 -24.17
N VAL A 230 7.30 22.59 -23.73
CA VAL A 230 7.69 22.04 -22.42
C VAL A 230 9.03 21.28 -22.47
N LEU A 231 10.03 21.77 -21.74
CA LEU A 231 11.36 21.16 -21.70
C LEU A 231 11.41 19.99 -20.71
N LYS A 232 10.82 20.18 -19.52
CA LYS A 232 10.88 19.23 -18.42
C LYS A 232 9.62 19.32 -17.56
N VAL A 233 9.17 18.18 -17.04
CA VAL A 233 8.07 18.09 -16.07
C VAL A 233 8.54 17.33 -14.86
N VAL A 234 8.39 17.90 -13.67
CA VAL A 234 8.65 17.21 -12.40
C VAL A 234 7.33 17.02 -11.70
N LYS A 235 6.98 15.77 -11.40
CA LYS A 235 5.83 15.40 -10.58
C LYS A 235 6.30 14.99 -9.21
N VAL A 236 5.67 15.56 -8.19
CA VAL A 236 5.94 15.27 -6.79
C VAL A 236 4.65 14.71 -6.18
N TYR A 237 4.75 13.51 -5.62
CA TYR A 237 3.65 12.85 -4.92
C TYR A 237 3.77 13.12 -3.43
N LEU A 238 2.77 13.79 -2.88
CA LEU A 238 2.69 14.15 -1.46
C LEU A 238 1.64 13.29 -0.76
N ALA A 239 2.06 12.49 0.22
CA ALA A 239 1.15 11.77 1.09
C ALA A 239 0.78 12.62 2.31
N VAL A 240 -0.50 12.92 2.41
CA VAL A 240 -1.10 13.73 3.48
C VAL A 240 -1.94 12.81 4.35
N LYS A 241 -1.54 12.67 5.62
CA LYS A 241 -2.35 11.98 6.63
C LYS A 241 -3.35 12.96 7.21
N ARG A 242 -4.64 12.76 6.91
CA ARG A 242 -5.72 13.57 7.49
C ARG A 242 -6.35 12.84 8.66
N ARG A 243 -6.34 13.50 9.82
CA ARG A 243 -7.05 13.04 11.02
C ARG A 243 -8.48 13.59 10.98
N ILE A 244 -9.38 12.92 11.68
CA ILE A 244 -10.74 13.41 11.85
C ILE A 244 -10.69 14.71 12.65
N GLN A 245 -11.47 15.70 12.21
CA GLN A 245 -11.56 16.99 12.85
C GLN A 245 -13.02 17.48 12.88
N PRO A 246 -13.36 18.39 13.80
CA PRO A 246 -14.66 19.08 13.75
C PRO A 246 -14.90 19.72 12.39
N GLY A 247 -16.12 19.55 11.86
CA GLY A 247 -16.47 19.94 10.49
C GLY A 247 -16.39 18.81 9.47
N ASP A 248 -15.71 17.70 9.77
CA ASP A 248 -15.71 16.52 8.91
C ASP A 248 -17.09 15.86 8.91
N LYS A 249 -17.48 15.34 7.75
CA LYS A 249 -18.77 14.69 7.55
C LYS A 249 -18.65 13.18 7.71
N MET A 250 -19.48 12.61 8.56
CA MET A 250 -19.64 11.16 8.72
C MET A 250 -21.06 10.74 8.33
N ALA A 251 -21.20 9.49 7.90
CA ALA A 251 -22.49 8.92 7.57
C ALA A 251 -22.52 7.42 7.86
N GLY A 252 -23.66 6.93 8.32
CA GLY A 252 -23.96 5.50 8.36
C GLY A 252 -24.63 5.03 7.07
N ARG A 253 -24.80 3.70 6.97
CA ARG A 253 -25.38 3.03 5.79
C ARG A 253 -26.88 3.31 5.63
N HIS A 254 -27.56 3.68 6.71
CA HIS A 254 -28.99 3.98 6.75
C HIS A 254 -29.33 5.45 6.45
N GLY A 255 -28.45 6.17 5.75
CA GLY A 255 -28.66 7.55 5.34
C GLY A 255 -28.59 8.58 6.47
N ASN A 256 -28.25 8.17 7.70
CA ASN A 256 -27.93 9.06 8.80
C ASN A 256 -26.60 9.77 8.49
N LYS A 257 -26.65 11.08 8.33
CA LYS A 257 -25.49 11.94 8.07
C LYS A 257 -25.32 12.92 9.23
N GLY A 258 -24.09 13.14 9.64
CA GLY A 258 -23.71 14.07 10.68
C GLY A 258 -22.41 14.77 10.32
N VAL A 259 -22.19 15.92 10.95
CA VAL A 259 -20.90 16.61 10.95
C VAL A 259 -20.34 16.45 12.35
N VAL A 260 -19.05 16.11 12.46
CA VAL A 260 -18.36 16.04 13.76
C VAL A 260 -18.41 17.43 14.38
N SER A 261 -19.08 17.55 15.54
CA SER A 261 -19.24 18.83 16.24
C SER A 261 -18.08 19.10 17.17
N ASN A 262 -17.68 18.11 17.97
CA ASN A 262 -16.60 18.22 18.94
C ASN A 262 -15.91 16.86 19.11
N ILE A 263 -14.64 16.88 19.54
CA ILE A 263 -13.88 15.70 19.94
C ILE A 263 -13.61 15.84 21.44
N LEU A 264 -14.21 14.97 22.25
CA LEU A 264 -14.10 15.01 23.70
C LEU A 264 -12.95 14.13 24.20
N PRO A 265 -12.34 14.49 25.34
CA PRO A 265 -11.49 13.58 26.10
C PRO A 265 -12.26 12.32 26.55
N VAL A 266 -11.55 11.22 26.77
CA VAL A 266 -12.15 9.91 27.08
C VAL A 266 -12.88 9.93 28.43
N GLU A 267 -12.39 10.71 29.38
CA GLU A 267 -12.97 10.91 30.71
C GLU A 267 -14.33 11.60 30.72
N ASP A 268 -14.64 12.40 29.69
CA ASP A 268 -15.92 13.10 29.56
C ASP A 268 -16.97 12.25 28.82
N MET A 269 -16.57 11.11 28.24
CA MET A 269 -17.47 10.24 27.50
C MET A 269 -18.33 9.41 28.46
N PRO A 270 -19.63 9.21 28.15
CA PRO A 270 -20.45 8.23 28.85
C PRO A 270 -19.79 6.85 28.81
N HIS A 271 -19.86 6.11 29.92
CA HIS A 271 -19.28 4.79 30.07
C HIS A 271 -20.29 3.81 30.67
N ASP A 272 -20.07 2.52 30.41
CA ASP A 272 -20.87 1.44 30.96
C ASP A 272 -20.50 1.12 32.42
N ALA A 273 -21.18 0.15 33.03
CA ALA A 273 -20.91 -0.30 34.39
C ALA A 273 -19.50 -0.93 34.55
N ASN A 274 -18.86 -1.33 33.46
CA ASN A 274 -17.50 -1.87 33.43
C ASN A 274 -16.44 -0.77 33.22
N GLY A 275 -16.85 0.49 33.07
CA GLY A 275 -15.97 1.63 32.82
C GLY A 275 -15.50 1.76 31.37
N VAL A 276 -16.13 1.06 30.43
CA VAL A 276 -15.84 1.15 28.99
C VAL A 276 -16.55 2.38 28.42
N PRO A 277 -15.82 3.40 27.93
CA PRO A 277 -16.40 4.60 27.35
C PRO A 277 -16.95 4.34 25.94
N VAL A 278 -17.98 5.09 25.55
CA VAL A 278 -18.51 5.04 24.17
C VAL A 278 -17.63 5.85 23.21
N ASP A 279 -17.53 5.42 21.96
CA ASP A 279 -16.72 6.12 20.94
C ASP A 279 -17.47 7.30 20.29
N ILE A 280 -18.78 7.16 20.06
CA ILE A 280 -19.60 8.13 19.32
C ILE A 280 -20.97 8.28 19.99
N VAL A 281 -21.39 9.53 20.23
CA VAL A 281 -22.73 9.85 20.72
C VAL A 281 -23.58 10.39 19.58
N LEU A 282 -24.72 9.73 19.31
CA LEU A 282 -25.66 10.13 18.27
C LEU A 282 -26.96 10.69 18.90
N ASN A 283 -27.58 11.65 18.22
CA ASN A 283 -28.87 12.21 18.66
C ASN A 283 -30.03 11.24 18.32
N PRO A 284 -30.79 10.74 19.30
CA PRO A 284 -31.89 9.80 19.05
C PRO A 284 -33.07 10.44 18.29
N LEU A 285 -33.24 11.76 18.36
CA LEU A 285 -34.34 12.48 17.70
C LEU A 285 -34.28 12.38 16.17
N GLY A 286 -33.11 12.08 15.61
CA GLY A 286 -32.92 11.92 14.17
C GLY A 286 -33.55 10.63 13.60
N VAL A 287 -33.84 9.62 14.44
CA VAL A 287 -34.34 8.32 13.98
C VAL A 287 -35.84 8.35 13.69
N PRO A 288 -36.73 8.81 14.60
CA PRO A 288 -38.17 8.79 14.35
C PRO A 288 -38.57 9.64 13.15
N SER A 289 -37.96 10.82 13.00
CA SER A 289 -38.28 11.75 11.90
C SER A 289 -37.87 11.23 10.52
N ARG A 290 -36.85 10.37 10.42
CA ARG A 290 -36.34 9.83 9.15
C ARG A 290 -36.82 8.41 8.86
N MET A 291 -37.49 7.78 9.82
CA MET A 291 -37.99 6.41 9.74
C MET A 291 -36.91 5.37 9.37
N ASN A 292 -35.65 5.64 9.68
CA ASN A 292 -34.53 4.75 9.38
C ASN A 292 -34.22 3.85 10.59
N VAL A 293 -35.20 2.99 10.92
CA VAL A 293 -35.15 2.05 12.06
C VAL A 293 -34.04 1.02 11.91
N GLY A 294 -33.60 0.73 10.68
CA GLY A 294 -32.52 -0.21 10.40
C GLY A 294 -31.22 0.09 11.16
N GLN A 295 -30.90 1.36 11.43
CA GLN A 295 -29.70 1.70 12.21
C GLN A 295 -29.78 1.23 13.67
N ILE A 296 -31.00 1.15 14.24
CA ILE A 296 -31.21 0.64 15.59
C ILE A 296 -31.03 -0.88 15.60
N LEU A 297 -31.59 -1.57 14.59
CA LEU A 297 -31.40 -3.02 14.42
C LEU A 297 -29.92 -3.36 14.20
N GLU A 298 -29.22 -2.57 13.37
CA GLU A 298 -27.76 -2.67 13.18
C GLU A 298 -26.99 -2.46 14.49
N THR A 299 -27.43 -1.51 15.33
CA THR A 299 -26.80 -1.25 16.64
C THR A 299 -26.97 -2.44 17.59
N HIS A 300 -28.18 -3.00 17.71
CA HIS A 300 -28.43 -4.17 18.56
C HIS A 300 -27.67 -5.41 18.06
N LEU A 301 -27.69 -5.65 16.75
CA LEU A 301 -26.99 -6.78 16.16
C LEU A 301 -25.46 -6.63 16.29
N GLY A 302 -24.93 -5.42 16.09
CA GLY A 302 -23.51 -5.10 16.28
C GLY A 302 -23.07 -5.25 17.75
N MET A 303 -23.93 -4.87 18.69
CA MET A 303 -23.71 -5.08 20.12
C MET A 303 -23.66 -6.57 20.47
N ALA A 304 -24.58 -7.37 19.93
CA ALA A 304 -24.56 -8.83 20.10
C ALA A 304 -23.29 -9.45 19.49
N ALA A 305 -22.95 -9.09 18.26
CA ALA A 305 -21.75 -9.55 17.57
C ALA A 305 -20.47 -9.27 18.38
N ARG A 306 -20.35 -8.06 18.94
CA ARG A 306 -19.21 -7.69 19.78
C ARG A 306 -19.17 -8.49 21.08
N GLY A 307 -20.30 -8.60 21.79
CA GLY A 307 -20.37 -9.35 23.05
C GLY A 307 -20.08 -10.85 22.88
N LEU A 308 -20.50 -11.46 21.76
CA LEU A 308 -20.10 -12.82 21.41
C LEU A 308 -18.57 -12.94 21.22
N GLY A 309 -17.95 -11.95 20.57
CA GLY A 309 -16.50 -11.89 20.42
C GLY A 309 -15.77 -11.75 21.75
N ASP A 310 -16.26 -10.89 22.65
CA ASP A 310 -15.69 -10.70 24.00
C ASP A 310 -15.81 -12.00 24.84
N LYS A 311 -16.90 -12.77 24.66
CA LYS A 311 -17.03 -14.11 25.26
C LYS A 311 -16.00 -15.09 24.70
N ILE A 312 -15.80 -15.15 23.40
CA ILE A 312 -14.78 -15.99 22.77
C ILE A 312 -13.40 -15.60 23.29
N GLU A 313 -13.10 -14.30 23.39
CA GLU A 313 -11.84 -13.81 23.95
C GLU A 313 -11.64 -14.27 25.40
N LYS A 314 -12.69 -14.19 26.22
CA LYS A 314 -12.66 -14.69 27.60
C LYS A 314 -12.39 -16.20 27.66
N MET A 315 -13.06 -16.99 26.82
CA MET A 315 -12.85 -18.45 26.76
C MET A 315 -11.42 -18.82 26.33
N LEU A 316 -10.85 -18.08 25.37
CA LEU A 316 -9.46 -18.25 24.93
C LEU A 316 -8.46 -17.87 26.03
N LYS A 317 -8.70 -16.77 26.75
CA LYS A 317 -7.87 -16.34 27.88
C LYS A 317 -7.91 -17.32 29.04
N GLU A 318 -9.07 -17.92 29.31
CA GLU A 318 -9.26 -18.97 30.32
C GLU A 318 -8.69 -20.33 29.89
N GLN A 319 -8.16 -20.46 28.67
CA GLN A 319 -7.65 -21.73 28.10
C GLN A 319 -8.66 -22.87 28.20
N ARG A 320 -9.93 -22.58 27.91
CA ARG A 320 -10.99 -23.59 27.87
C ARG A 320 -10.71 -24.65 26.82
N THR A 321 -11.32 -25.81 27.01
CA THR A 321 -11.18 -26.93 26.08
C THR A 321 -11.74 -26.58 24.70
N VAL A 322 -11.16 -27.15 23.64
CA VAL A 322 -11.62 -26.93 22.25
C VAL A 322 -13.07 -27.39 22.09
N LEU A 323 -13.51 -28.39 22.86
CA LEU A 323 -14.89 -28.84 22.89
C LEU A 323 -15.86 -27.74 23.37
N GLU A 324 -15.52 -27.01 24.44
CA GLU A 324 -16.35 -25.89 24.91
C GLU A 324 -16.44 -24.75 23.89
N LEU A 325 -15.33 -24.44 23.20
CA LEU A 325 -15.32 -23.46 22.12
C LEU A 325 -16.20 -23.92 20.96
N ARG A 326 -16.09 -25.19 20.56
CA ARG A 326 -16.89 -25.78 19.47
C ARG A 326 -18.37 -25.77 19.81
N GLU A 327 -18.75 -26.14 21.04
CA GLU A 327 -20.14 -26.06 21.52
C GLU A 327 -20.66 -24.63 21.55
N PHE A 328 -19.83 -23.66 21.90
CA PHE A 328 -20.22 -22.25 21.90
C PHE A 328 -20.40 -21.72 20.47
N LEU A 329 -19.51 -22.07 19.55
CA LEU A 329 -19.64 -21.74 18.13
C LEU A 329 -20.88 -22.41 17.51
N ASP A 330 -21.18 -23.66 17.84
CA ASP A 330 -22.40 -24.35 17.39
C ASP A 330 -23.66 -23.60 17.85
N LYS A 331 -23.66 -23.09 19.09
CA LYS A 331 -24.76 -22.25 19.59
C LYS A 331 -24.92 -20.97 18.77
N ILE A 332 -23.83 -20.34 18.36
CA ILE A 332 -23.86 -19.12 17.57
C ILE A 332 -24.35 -19.38 16.15
N TYR A 333 -23.74 -20.32 15.43
CA TYR A 333 -24.01 -20.57 14.01
C TYR A 333 -25.29 -21.37 13.77
N ASN A 334 -25.55 -22.42 14.57
CA ASN A 334 -26.58 -23.40 14.25
C ASN A 334 -27.87 -23.26 15.07
N LYS A 335 -27.83 -22.64 16.26
CA LYS A 335 -29.01 -22.60 17.16
C LYS A 335 -29.86 -21.34 17.06
N VAL A 336 -29.31 -20.20 16.64
CA VAL A 336 -30.07 -18.94 16.57
C VAL A 336 -30.77 -18.77 15.20
N GLY A 337 -30.44 -19.62 14.23
CA GLY A 337 -31.01 -19.65 12.89
C GLY A 337 -30.07 -19.06 11.84
N GLY A 338 -30.44 -19.20 10.57
CA GLY A 338 -29.56 -18.94 9.43
C GLY A 338 -29.09 -20.23 8.75
N GLU A 339 -28.07 -20.11 7.91
CA GLU A 339 -27.44 -21.25 7.25
C GLU A 339 -26.69 -22.10 8.29
N GLN A 340 -26.86 -23.41 8.20
CA GLN A 340 -26.21 -24.35 9.12
C GLN A 340 -24.78 -24.62 8.65
N GLU A 341 -23.84 -24.49 9.57
CA GLU A 341 -22.41 -24.68 9.32
C GLU A 341 -21.92 -25.98 9.96
N ASP A 342 -21.12 -26.74 9.22
CA ASP A 342 -20.53 -27.99 9.68
C ASP A 342 -19.18 -27.74 10.37
N LEU A 343 -19.25 -27.41 11.66
CA LEU A 343 -18.06 -27.22 12.51
C LEU A 343 -17.32 -28.54 12.79
N ASP A 344 -17.94 -29.70 12.56
CA ASP A 344 -17.33 -31.00 12.80
C ASP A 344 -16.31 -31.38 11.73
N SER A 345 -16.43 -30.78 10.54
CA SER A 345 -15.43 -30.89 9.47
C SER A 345 -14.10 -30.21 9.80
N LEU A 346 -14.07 -29.28 10.76
CA LEU A 346 -12.89 -28.49 11.12
C LEU A 346 -12.02 -29.22 12.15
N THR A 347 -10.71 -29.13 11.93
CA THR A 347 -9.68 -29.58 12.89
C THR A 347 -9.60 -28.66 14.10
N ASP A 348 -9.04 -29.15 15.20
CA ASP A 348 -8.93 -28.38 16.44
C ASP A 348 -8.06 -27.12 16.26
N ASP A 349 -7.02 -27.19 15.43
CA ASP A 349 -6.17 -26.04 15.10
C ASP A 349 -6.94 -24.99 14.29
N GLU A 350 -7.83 -25.41 13.37
CA GLU A 350 -8.69 -24.51 12.60
C GLU A 350 -9.75 -23.85 13.49
N ILE A 351 -10.32 -24.58 14.46
CA ILE A 351 -11.26 -24.00 15.43
C ILE A 351 -10.58 -22.95 16.32
N LEU A 352 -9.33 -23.20 16.73
CA LEU A 352 -8.55 -22.22 17.49
C LEU A 352 -8.21 -20.99 16.64
N ALA A 353 -7.82 -21.19 15.38
CA ALA A 353 -7.56 -20.09 14.44
C ALA A 353 -8.82 -19.25 14.18
N LEU A 354 -9.96 -19.91 13.95
CA LEU A 354 -11.26 -19.28 13.78
C LEU A 354 -11.63 -18.46 15.03
N SER A 355 -11.56 -19.06 16.21
CA SER A 355 -11.84 -18.38 17.48
C SER A 355 -10.90 -17.17 17.69
N GLY A 356 -9.63 -17.29 17.30
CA GLY A 356 -8.66 -16.19 17.32
C GLY A 356 -9.04 -15.02 16.40
N ASN A 357 -9.70 -15.29 15.28
CA ASN A 357 -10.22 -14.26 14.38
C ASN A 357 -11.51 -13.60 14.93
N LEU A 358 -12.37 -14.38 15.59
CA LEU A 358 -13.66 -13.93 16.10
C LEU A 358 -13.59 -13.10 17.40
N ARG A 359 -12.43 -13.03 18.04
CA ARG A 359 -12.21 -12.28 19.31
C ARG A 359 -12.63 -10.80 19.25
N ALA A 360 -12.55 -10.16 18.09
CA ALA A 360 -12.90 -8.74 17.93
C ALA A 360 -14.42 -8.51 17.79
N GLY A 361 -15.18 -9.60 17.60
CA GLY A 361 -16.60 -9.60 17.28
C GLY A 361 -16.90 -10.65 16.22
N VAL A 362 -18.02 -11.34 16.35
CA VAL A 362 -18.48 -12.34 15.38
C VAL A 362 -19.07 -11.63 14.15
N PRO A 363 -18.52 -11.79 12.94
CA PRO A 363 -19.11 -11.20 11.74
C PRO A 363 -20.47 -11.83 11.45
N LEU A 364 -21.51 -11.01 11.30
CA LEU A 364 -22.86 -11.44 10.98
C LEU A 364 -23.28 -10.90 9.63
N ALA A 365 -23.97 -11.73 8.85
CA ALA A 365 -24.52 -11.36 7.55
C ALA A 365 -26.05 -11.28 7.64
N THR A 366 -26.62 -10.18 7.18
CA THR A 366 -28.07 -10.00 7.03
C THR A 366 -28.37 -9.62 5.58
N PRO A 367 -28.77 -10.58 4.73
CA PRO A 367 -29.13 -10.31 3.35
C PRO A 367 -30.24 -9.25 3.20
N VAL A 368 -30.26 -8.59 2.05
CA VAL A 368 -31.30 -7.60 1.74
C VAL A 368 -32.62 -8.35 1.51
N PHE A 369 -33.66 -7.98 2.27
CA PHE A 369 -35.00 -8.59 2.26
C PHE A 369 -35.12 -10.01 2.86
N ASP A 370 -34.02 -10.61 3.27
CA ASP A 370 -33.97 -11.91 3.96
C ASP A 370 -32.98 -11.83 5.13
N GLY A 371 -33.20 -10.83 5.98
CA GLY A 371 -32.30 -10.49 7.09
C GLY A 371 -32.70 -11.16 8.41
N ALA A 372 -31.87 -10.98 9.43
CA ALA A 372 -32.14 -11.48 10.77
C ALA A 372 -33.45 -10.90 11.35
N GLU A 373 -34.28 -11.78 11.90
CA GLU A 373 -35.49 -11.41 12.62
C GLU A 373 -35.17 -10.85 14.02
N GLU A 374 -36.08 -10.06 14.58
CA GLU A 374 -35.90 -9.46 15.91
C GLU A 374 -35.73 -10.51 17.02
N SER A 375 -36.42 -11.64 16.91
CA SER A 375 -36.26 -12.81 17.80
C SER A 375 -34.82 -13.30 17.82
N GLN A 376 -34.22 -13.50 16.65
CA GLN A 376 -32.85 -13.97 16.48
C GLN A 376 -31.84 -12.97 17.06
N ILE A 377 -32.05 -11.67 16.86
CA ILE A 377 -31.20 -10.62 17.46
C ILE A 377 -31.25 -10.70 18.99
N LYS A 378 -32.44 -10.86 19.58
CA LYS A 378 -32.61 -10.99 21.02
C LYS A 378 -31.95 -12.24 21.59
N ASP A 379 -31.97 -13.33 20.85
CA ASP A 379 -31.37 -14.59 21.27
C ASP A 379 -29.82 -14.49 21.18
N LEU A 380 -29.27 -13.79 20.17
CA LEU A 380 -27.84 -13.46 20.11
C LEU A 380 -27.40 -12.54 21.26
N LEU A 381 -28.21 -11.53 21.62
CA LEU A 381 -27.94 -10.67 22.78
C LEU A 381 -27.89 -11.48 24.08
N GLU A 382 -28.83 -12.39 24.27
CA GLU A 382 -28.86 -13.28 25.44
C GLU A 382 -27.63 -14.21 25.47
N LEU A 383 -27.23 -14.78 24.33
CA LEU A 383 -25.99 -15.53 24.21
C LEU A 383 -24.74 -14.71 24.52
N ALA A 384 -24.79 -13.39 24.36
CA ALA A 384 -23.72 -12.46 24.69
C ALA A 384 -23.74 -11.97 26.16
N ASP A 385 -24.66 -12.46 27.01
CA ASP A 385 -24.94 -11.93 28.37
C ASP A 385 -25.38 -10.46 28.38
N ILE A 386 -26.03 -10.00 27.31
CA ILE A 386 -26.55 -8.64 27.17
C ILE A 386 -28.09 -8.68 27.31
N SER A 387 -28.67 -7.62 27.89
CA SER A 387 -30.13 -7.50 27.98
C SER A 387 -30.79 -7.65 26.62
N ARG A 388 -31.90 -8.40 26.55
CA ARG A 388 -32.72 -8.54 25.33
C ARG A 388 -33.29 -7.21 24.82
N THR A 389 -33.25 -6.14 25.64
CA THR A 389 -33.64 -4.79 25.22
C THR A 389 -32.56 -4.05 24.44
N GLY A 390 -31.30 -4.51 24.47
CA GLY A 390 -30.16 -3.80 23.89
C GLY A 390 -29.83 -2.48 24.59
N GLN A 391 -30.33 -2.27 25.82
CA GLN A 391 -30.10 -1.09 26.64
C GLN A 391 -29.38 -1.49 27.93
N THR A 392 -28.35 -0.73 28.31
CA THR A 392 -27.48 -0.98 29.46
C THR A 392 -27.29 0.26 30.30
#